data_AF-A0A843F6I0-F1
#
_entry.id   AF-A0A843F6I0-F1
#
_cell.length_a   1.000
_cell.length_b   1.000
_cell.length_c   1.000
_cell.angle_alpha   90.00
_cell.angle_beta   90.00
_cell.angle_gamma   90.00
#
_symmetry.space_group_name_H-M   'P 1'
#
loop_
_entity.id
_entity.type
_entity.pdbx_description
1 polymer ?
#
loop_
_entity_poly.entity_id
_entity_poly.type
_entity_poly.pdbx_seq_one_letter_code
_entity_poly.pdbx_strand_id
1 'polypeptide(L)' 'MTRNRRVTISINNDIDLNFRKIASSKMLFKTGWYSKAIEEAMLLWMERENK' A
#
# COMPACT_ATOMS: atom_id res chain seq x y z
N MET A 1 -0.61 -3.09 23.35
CA MET A 1 0.22 -2.39 22.35
C MET A 1 0.58 -3.38 21.25
N THR A 2 -0.07 -3.29 20.09
CA THR A 2 0.28 -4.12 18.92
C THR A 2 1.65 -3.67 18.40
N ARG A 3 2.60 -4.60 18.34
CA ARG A 3 3.96 -4.34 17.85
C ARG A 3 3.89 -4.13 16.34
N ASN A 4 3.85 -2.88 15.87
CA ASN A 4 3.93 -2.58 14.44
C ASN A 4 5.27 -3.09 13.91
N ARG A 5 5.25 -4.22 13.21
CA ARG A 5 6.42 -4.77 12.54
C ARG A 5 6.64 -3.98 11.26
N ARG A 6 7.67 -3.14 11.25
CA ARG A 6 8.10 -2.44 10.03
C ARG A 6 8.76 -3.44 9.10
N VAL A 7 8.32 -3.44 7.85
CA VAL A 7 8.90 -4.26 6.78
C VAL A 7 9.43 -3.33 5.71
N THR A 8 10.63 -3.61 5.22
CA THR A 8 11.20 -2.93 4.06
C THR A 8 11.12 -3.88 2.88
N ILE A 9 10.52 -3.44 1.78
CA ILE A 9 10.40 -4.21 0.54
C ILE A 9 11.12 -3.45 -0.59
N SER A 10 11.69 -4.20 -1.53
CA SER A 10 12.23 -3.65 -2.77
C SER A 10 11.33 -4.09 -3.91
N ILE A 11 10.80 -3.13 -4.65
CA ILE A 11 9.94 -3.35 -5.81
C ILE A 11 10.48 -2.54 -6.99
N ASN A 12 10.08 -2.91 -8.20
CA ASN A 12 10.44 -2.16 -9.39
C ASN A 12 9.85 -0.73 -9.31
N ASN A 13 10.68 0.27 -9.61
CA ASN A 13 10.32 1.68 -9.58
C ASN A 13 9.12 2.01 -10.48
N ASP A 14 8.99 1.37 -11.65
CA ASP A 14 7.87 1.65 -12.56
C ASP A 14 6.53 1.23 -11.95
N ILE A 15 6.52 0.12 -11.22
CA ILE A 15 5.34 -0.41 -10.53
C ILE A 15 4.99 0.50 -9.35
N ASP A 16 5.99 0.88 -8.55
CA ASP A 16 5.80 1.82 -7.42
C ASP A 16 5.25 3.16 -7.91
N LEU A 17 5.81 3.71 -8.98
CA LEU A 17 5.39 5.00 -9.52
C LEU A 17 3.94 4.97 -10.00
N ASN A 18 3.54 3.91 -10.70
CA ASN A 18 2.16 3.75 -11.16
C ASN A 18 1.20 3.59 -9.98
N PHE A 19 1.57 2.79 -8.98
CA PHE A 19 0.79 2.63 -7.77
C PHE A 19 0.61 3.97 -7.05
N ARG A 20 1.69 4.72 -6.84
CA ARG A 20 1.67 6.03 -6.19
C ARG A 20 0.76 7.02 -6.90
N LYS A 21 0.78 7.09 -8.23
CA LYS A 21 -0.10 7.98 -9.01
C LYS A 21 -1.59 7.68 -8.75
N ILE A 22 -1.97 6.41 -8.75
CA ILE A 22 -3.36 5.98 -8.53
C ILE A 22 -3.75 6.23 -7.07
N ALA A 23 -2.89 5.82 -6.14
CA ALA A 23 -3.15 5.94 -4.71
C ALA A 23 -3.20 7.41 -4.26
N SER A 24 -2.36 8.29 -4.80
CA SER A 24 -2.37 9.73 -4.49
C SER A 24 -3.67 10.39 -4.92
N SER A 25 -4.26 9.95 -6.04
CA SER A 25 -5.55 10.46 -6.50
C SER A 25 -6.71 10.11 -5.57
N LYS A 26 -6.58 9.03 -4.77
CA LYS A 26 -7.65 8.55 -3.88
C LYS A 26 -7.46 8.98 -2.42
N MET A 27 -6.22 9.01 -1.92
CA MET A 27 -5.92 9.19 -0.49
C MET A 27 -5.54 10.63 -0.07
N LEU A 28 -5.54 11.60 -1.00
CA LEU A 28 -5.44 13.05 -0.72
C LEU A 28 -4.25 13.46 0.18
N PHE A 29 -3.09 12.85 -0.02
CA PHE A 29 -1.81 13.24 0.61
C PHE A 29 -1.81 13.37 2.15
N LYS A 30 -2.62 12.56 2.85
CA LYS A 30 -2.56 12.50 4.32
C LYS A 30 -1.19 11.97 4.80
N THR A 31 -0.74 12.38 5.98
CA THR A 31 0.51 11.86 6.55
C THR A 31 0.50 10.34 6.64
N GLY A 32 1.51 9.68 6.06
CA GLY A 32 1.60 8.21 6.01
C GLY A 32 0.64 7.54 5.01
N TRP A 33 0.10 8.28 4.04
CA TRP A 33 -0.85 7.75 3.05
C TRP A 33 -0.32 6.53 2.28
N TYR A 34 0.98 6.51 1.94
CA TYR A 34 1.55 5.42 1.14
C TYR A 34 1.46 4.07 1.85
N SER A 35 1.84 4.02 3.13
CA SER A 35 1.76 2.77 3.92
C SER A 35 0.32 2.28 4.06
N LYS A 36 -0.64 3.21 4.23
CA LYS A 36 -2.08 2.86 4.30
C LYS A 36 -2.61 2.34 2.98
N ALA A 37 -2.20 2.96 1.86
CA ALA A 37 -2.59 2.49 0.53
C ALA A 37 -2.07 1.07 0.25
N ILE A 38 -0.83 0.77 0.66
CA ILE A 38 -0.25 -0.57 0.52
C ILE A 38 -0.99 -1.59 1.40
N GLU A 39 -1.31 -1.23 2.65
CA GLU A 39 -2.09 -2.07 3.55
C GLU A 39 -3.45 -2.42 2.96
N GLU A 40 -4.19 -1.43 2.45
CA GLU A 40 -5.50 -1.65 1.81
C GLU A 40 -5.38 -2.53 0.55
N ALA A 41 -4.37 -2.28 -0.28
CA ALA A 41 -4.11 -3.10 -1.47
C ALA A 41 -3.80 -4.56 -1.11
N MET A 42 -3.02 -4.79 -0.06
CA MET A 42 -2.70 -6.15 0.42
C MET A 42 -3.94 -6.86 0.97
N LEU A 43 -4.79 -6.15 1.74
CA LEU A 43 -6.05 -6.71 2.25
C LEU A 43 -6.96 -7.13 1.11
N LEU A 44 -7.18 -6.27 0.12
CA LEU A 44 -7.98 -6.58 -1.07
C LEU A 44 -7.42 -7.75 -1.88
N TRP A 45 -6.08 -7.85 -1.99
CA TRP A 45 -5.44 -8.97 -2.65
C TRP A 45 -5.68 -10.29 -1.90
N MET A 46 -5.49 -10.29 -0.57
CA MET A 46 -5.74 -11.47 0.26
C MET A 46 -7.22 -11.91 0.25
N GLU A 47 -8.15 -10.96 0.22
CA GLU A 47 -9.59 -11.26 0.08
C GLU A 47 -9.93 -11.88 -1.28
N ARG A 48 -9.24 -11.45 -2.34
CA ARG A 48 -9.43 -11.99 -3.69
C ARG A 48 -8.87 -13.41 -3.83
N GLU A 49 -7.72 -13.70 -3.25
CA GLU A 49 -7.07 -15.02 -3.34
C GLU A 49 -7.74 -16.09 -2.46
N ASN A 50 -8.44 -15.70 -1.39
CA ASN A 50 -9.21 -16.62 -0.54
C ASN A 50 -10.58 -17.00 -1.13
N LYS A 51 -10.87 -16.60 -2.37
CA LYS A 51 -12.16 -16.77 -3.03
C LYS A 51 -12.02 -17.57 -4.32
#